data_AF-A0A0N4TFD9-F1
#
_entry.id   AF-A0A0N4TFD9-F1
#
_cell.length_a   1.000
_cell.length_b   1.000
_cell.length_c   1.000
_cell.angle_alpha   90.00
_cell.angle_beta   90.00
_cell.angle_gamma   90.00
#
_symmetry.space_group_name_H-M   'P 1'
#
loop_
_entity.id
_entity.type
_entity.pdbx_description
1 polymer ?
#
loop_
_entity_poly.entity_id
_entity_poly.type
_entity_poly.pdbx_seq_one_letter_code
_entity_poly.pdbx_strand_id
1 'polypeptide(L)'
;MHYYEKKHPILISTDDRAMMRCSLSDEYVRAGWALNLNPQEIFNFSYTTTKYICKNLTANEKLHIFNQFHKFAKAQSLTLK
;
A
#
# COMPACT_ATOMS: atom_id res chain seq x y z
N MET A 1 -13.28 9.01 3.57
CA MET A 1 -13.75 8.00 4.54
C MET A 1 -14.78 7.03 3.96
N HIS A 2 -15.85 7.49 3.30
CA HIS A 2 -16.95 6.64 2.81
C HIS A 2 -16.58 5.28 2.18
N TYR A 3 -15.66 5.27 1.20
CA TYR A 3 -15.24 4.02 0.54
C TYR A 3 -14.48 3.08 1.47
N TYR A 4 -13.64 3.64 2.35
CA TYR A 4 -12.86 2.87 3.32
C TYR A 4 -13.78 2.24 4.38
N GLU A 5 -14.72 3.03 4.93
CA GLU A 5 -15.71 2.57 5.90
C GLU A 5 -16.61 1.47 5.34
N LYS A 6 -16.95 1.55 4.05
CA LYS A 6 -17.71 0.52 3.33
C LYS A 6 -16.87 -0.68 2.91
N LYS A 7 -15.59 -0.75 3.29
CA LYS A 7 -14.64 -1.80 2.89
C LYS A 7 -14.55 -1.97 1.38
N HIS A 8 -14.71 -0.87 0.65
CA HIS A 8 -14.51 -0.87 -0.80
C HIS A 8 -13.02 -1.06 -1.10
N PRO A 9 -12.66 -1.82 -2.15
CA PRO A 9 -11.29 -1.87 -2.62
C PRO A 9 -10.79 -0.48 -3.01
N ILE A 10 -9.68 -0.04 -2.40
CA ILE A 10 -9.05 1.26 -2.69
C ILE A 10 -7.59 1.00 -3.02
N LEU A 11 -7.07 1.77 -3.97
CA LEU A 11 -5.65 1.85 -4.28
C LEU A 11 -5.25 3.32 -4.14
N ILE A 12 -4.09 3.56 -3.52
CA ILE A 12 -3.51 4.90 -3.38
C ILE A 12 -2.54 5.14 -4.54
N SER A 13 -2.61 6.31 -5.15
CA SER A 13 -1.73 6.76 -6.22
C SER A 13 -1.35 8.23 -5.99
N THR A 14 -0.31 8.68 -6.68
CA THR A 14 0.10 10.10 -6.68
C THR A 14 -0.67 10.95 -7.68
N ASP A 15 -1.53 10.31 -8.49
CA ASP A 15 -2.05 10.90 -9.73
C ASP A 15 -0.87 11.49 -10.55
N ASP A 16 -0.78 12.80 -10.69
CA ASP A 16 0.33 13.51 -11.32
C ASP A 16 1.47 13.87 -10.35
N ARG A 17 2.41 12.93 -10.15
CA ARG A 17 3.56 13.09 -9.23
C ARG A 17 4.31 14.42 -9.38
N ALA A 18 4.54 14.88 -10.61
CA ALA A 18 5.29 16.10 -10.89
C ALA A 18 4.52 17.37 -10.50
N MET A 19 3.20 17.36 -10.70
CA MET A 19 2.32 18.49 -10.38
C MET A 19 2.06 18.58 -8.89
N MET A 20 1.81 17.43 -8.25
CA MET A 20 1.53 17.34 -6.81
C MET A 20 2.80 17.44 -5.96
N ARG A 21 3.99 17.27 -6.58
CA ARG A 21 5.30 17.29 -5.92
C ARG A 21 5.36 16.37 -4.70
N CYS A 22 4.77 15.18 -4.82
CA CYS A 22 4.71 14.17 -3.77
C CYS A 22 5.30 12.84 -4.25
N SER A 23 5.60 11.95 -3.31
CA SER A 23 5.89 10.54 -3.57
C SER A 23 4.69 9.68 -3.20
N LEU A 24 4.67 8.43 -3.67
CA LEU A 24 3.65 7.47 -3.25
C LEU A 24 3.70 7.23 -1.73
N SER A 25 4.89 7.28 -1.13
CA SER A 25 5.06 7.18 0.32
C SER A 25 4.36 8.34 1.05
N ASP A 26 4.45 9.55 0.53
CA ASP A 26 3.76 10.72 1.11
C ASP A 26 2.24 10.54 1.06
N GLU A 27 1.71 9.98 -0.03
CA GLU A 27 0.28 9.69 -0.15
C GLU A 27 -0.20 8.63 0.84
N TYR A 28 0.59 7.58 1.08
CA TYR A 28 0.26 6.60 2.13
C TYR A 28 0.29 7.21 3.53
N VAL A 29 1.23 8.13 3.81
CA VAL A 29 1.27 8.87 5.09
C VAL A 29 0.02 9.76 5.24
N ARG A 30 -0.34 10.53 4.20
CA ARG A 30 -1.56 11.36 4.19
C ARG A 30 -2.82 10.52 4.39
N ALA A 31 -2.93 9.39 3.70
CA ALA A 31 -4.05 8.47 3.86
C ALA A 31 -4.11 7.90 5.28
N GLY A 32 -2.96 7.55 5.86
CA GLY A 32 -2.84 7.09 7.24
C GLY A 32 -3.36 8.12 8.24
N TRP A 33 -2.95 9.39 8.11
CA TRP A 33 -3.45 10.47 8.96
C TRP A 33 -4.94 10.73 8.77
N ALA A 34 -5.41 10.83 7.52
CA ALA A 34 -6.80 11.13 7.21
C ALA A 34 -7.78 10.03 7.66
N LEU A 35 -7.32 8.79 7.73
CA LEU A 35 -8.10 7.62 8.16
C LEU A 35 -7.77 7.16 9.58
N ASN A 36 -6.90 7.88 10.30
CA ASN A 36 -6.42 7.53 11.64
C ASN A 36 -5.90 6.09 11.74
N LEU A 37 -5.07 5.68 10.78
CA LEU A 37 -4.50 4.34 10.69
C LEU A 37 -3.16 4.26 11.41
N ASN A 38 -2.93 3.14 12.09
CA ASN A 38 -1.62 2.81 12.63
C ASN A 38 -0.67 2.26 11.53
N PRO A 39 0.65 2.15 11.79
CA PRO A 39 1.60 1.66 10.80
C PRO A 39 1.28 0.28 10.22
N GLN A 40 0.74 -0.62 11.04
CA GLN A 40 0.32 -1.96 10.61
C GLN A 40 -0.86 -1.90 9.64
N GLU A 41 -1.82 -1.00 9.86
CA GLU A 41 -2.97 -0.80 9.00
C GLU A 41 -2.58 -0.16 7.67
N ILE A 42 -1.66 0.81 7.67
CA ILE A 42 -1.10 1.40 6.43
C ILE A 42 -0.36 0.32 5.63
N PHE A 43 0.43 -0.51 6.30
CA PHE A 43 1.11 -1.64 5.66
C PHE A 43 0.12 -2.62 5.05
N ASN A 44 -0.89 -3.08 5.81
CA ASN A 44 -1.92 -3.97 5.30
C ASN A 44 -2.63 -3.35 4.10
N PHE A 45 -2.92 -2.05 4.17
CA PHE A 45 -3.57 -1.34 3.08
C PHE A 45 -2.71 -1.40 1.81
N SER A 46 -1.42 -1.06 1.89
CA SER A 46 -0.50 -1.17 0.75
C SER A 46 -0.36 -2.61 0.24
N TYR A 47 -0.26 -3.59 1.14
CA TYR A 47 -0.11 -5.00 0.78
C TYR A 47 -1.34 -5.54 0.06
N THR A 48 -2.55 -5.18 0.47
CA THR A 48 -3.79 -5.64 -0.20
C THR A 48 -3.89 -5.16 -1.65
N THR A 49 -3.24 -4.05 -2.01
CA THR A 49 -3.23 -3.56 -3.40
C THR A 49 -2.50 -4.53 -4.34
N THR A 50 -1.59 -5.37 -3.83
CA THR A 50 -0.89 -6.41 -4.60
C THR A 50 -1.85 -7.33 -5.34
N LYS A 51 -3.04 -7.60 -4.78
CA LYS A 51 -4.11 -8.36 -5.43
C LYS A 51 -4.47 -7.81 -6.82
N TYR A 52 -4.40 -6.48 -6.99
CA TYR A 52 -4.78 -5.80 -8.22
C TYR A 52 -3.58 -5.59 -9.14
N ILE A 53 -2.44 -5.11 -8.61
CA ILE A 53 -1.24 -4.83 -9.42
C ILE A 53 -0.54 -6.10 -9.90
N CYS A 54 -0.63 -7.21 -9.16
CA CYS A 54 0.02 -8.46 -9.51
C CYS A 54 -0.84 -9.36 -10.44
N LYS A 55 -1.98 -8.90 -10.94
CA LYS A 55 -2.92 -9.74 -11.70
C LYS A 55 -2.27 -10.33 -12.96
N ASN A 56 -1.55 -9.51 -13.72
CA ASN A 56 -0.97 -9.88 -15.01
C ASN A 56 0.55 -10.09 -14.97
N LEU A 57 1.15 -10.10 -13.78
CA LEU A 57 2.59 -10.33 -13.62
C LEU A 57 2.93 -11.82 -13.71
N THR A 58 4.15 -12.12 -14.13
CA THR A 58 4.74 -13.47 -14.06
C THR A 58 4.96 -13.91 -12.61
N ALA A 59 5.11 -15.21 -12.38
CA ALA A 59 5.36 -15.73 -11.03
C ALA A 59 6.61 -15.11 -10.38
N ASN A 60 7.68 -14.91 -11.15
CA ASN A 60 8.94 -14.33 -10.67
C ASN A 60 8.77 -12.86 -10.26
N GLU A 61 8.01 -12.08 -11.02
CA GLU A 61 7.72 -10.67 -10.68
C GLU A 61 6.87 -10.57 -9.41
N LYS A 62 5.84 -11.42 -9.26
CA LYS A 62 5.04 -11.47 -8.03
C LYS A 62 5.90 -11.83 -6.82
N LEU A 63 6.75 -12.85 -6.96
CA LEU A 63 7.68 -13.27 -5.91
C LEU A 63 8.63 -12.14 -5.52
N HIS A 64 9.17 -11.40 -6.50
CA HIS A 64 10.02 -10.25 -6.25
C HIS A 64 9.30 -9.20 -5.39
N ILE A 65 8.09 -8.81 -5.78
CA ILE A 65 7.28 -7.81 -5.06
C ILE A 65 6.98 -8.29 -3.64
N PHE A 66 6.50 -9.52 -3.47
CA PHE A 66 6.19 -10.07 -2.15
C PHE A 66 7.43 -10.11 -1.26
N ASN A 67 8.59 -10.49 -1.79
CA ASN A 67 9.85 -10.47 -1.04
C ASN A 67 10.22 -9.07 -0.54
N GLN A 68 9.92 -8.00 -1.30
CA GLN A 68 10.13 -6.63 -0.82
C GLN A 68 9.20 -6.28 0.34
N PHE A 69 7.93 -6.67 0.27
CA PHE A 69 6.98 -6.51 1.39
C PHE A 69 7.42 -7.28 2.63
N HIS A 70 7.88 -8.53 2.48
CA HIS A 70 8.42 -9.33 3.58
C HIS A 70 9.64 -8.67 4.24
N LYS A 71 10.58 -8.17 3.44
CA LYS A 71 11.77 -7.45 3.95
C LYS A 71 11.37 -6.20 4.72
N PHE A 72 10.46 -5.41 4.16
CA PHE A 72 9.96 -4.20 4.80
C PHE A 72 9.26 -4.50 6.13
N ALA A 73 8.34 -5.48 6.14
CA ALA A 73 7.62 -5.88 7.33
C ALA A 73 8.57 -6.30 8.46
N LYS A 74 9.59 -7.11 8.13
CA LYS A 74 10.61 -7.51 9.09
C LYS A 74 11.39 -6.32 9.64
N ALA A 75 11.81 -5.38 8.78
CA ALA A 75 12.57 -4.21 9.19
C ALA A 75 11.77 -3.26 10.10
N GLN A 76 10.45 -3.21 9.93
CA GLN A 76 9.55 -2.32 10.67
C GLN A 76 8.80 -3.02 11.82
N SER A 77 9.14 -4.28 12.13
CA SER A 77 8.43 -5.10 13.14
C SER A 77 6.92 -5.22 12.88
N LEU A 78 6.54 -5.33 11.61
CA LEU A 78 5.16 -5.49 11.16
C LEU A 78 4.85 -6.96 10.84
N THR A 79 3.56 -7.30 10.93
CA THR A 79 3.03 -8.62 10.61
C THR A 79 2.46 -8.66 9.19
N LEU A 80 2.64 -9.77 8.49
CA LEU A 80 1.90 -10.08 7.27
C LEU A 80 0.64 -10.85 7.65
N LYS A 81 -0.52 -10.39 7.17
CA LYS A 81 -1.81 -11.03 7.35
C LYS A 81 -2.33 -11.55 6.02
#